data_AF-A0A7X5R0J4-F1
#
_entry.id   AF-A0A7X5R0J4-F1
#
_cell.length_a   1.000
_cell.length_b   1.000
_cell.length_c   1.000
_cell.angle_alpha   90.00
_cell.angle_beta   90.00
_cell.angle_gamma   90.00
#
_symmetry.space_group_name_H-M   'P 1'
#
loop_
_entity.id
_entity.type
_entity.pdbx_description
1 polymer ?
#
loop_
_entity_poly.entity_id
_entity_poly.type
_entity_poly.pdbx_seq_one_letter_code
_entity_poly.pdbx_strand_id
1 'polypeptide(L)' 'MDESQLKPSERAEAFASFVAKPQACLRASPLGKQYGWGIHHDTDAKVALYGRGTAEYRRLADDSSVTQAMAMRLTRQ' A
#
# COMPACT_ATOMS: atom_id res chain seq x y z
N MET A 1 -4.39 3.58 -16.76
CA MET A 1 -4.16 2.32 -17.49
C MET A 1 -5.48 1.59 -17.52
N ASP A 2 -5.96 1.22 -18.70
CA ASP A 2 -7.24 0.54 -18.90
C ASP A 2 -7.05 -0.98 -18.76
N GLU A 3 -7.63 -1.57 -17.71
CA GLU A 3 -7.44 -2.98 -17.31
C GLU A 3 -8.22 -3.97 -18.19
N SER A 4 -8.92 -3.47 -19.22
CA SER A 4 -9.84 -4.25 -20.05
C SER A 4 -9.16 -4.97 -21.22
N GLN A 5 -7.87 -4.73 -21.47
CA GLN A 5 -7.17 -5.25 -22.66
C GLN A 5 -6.30 -6.50 -22.44
N LEU A 6 -6.19 -7.06 -21.22
CA LEU A 6 -5.41 -8.29 -20.97
C LEU A 6 -6.29 -9.53 -20.80
N LYS A 7 -5.96 -10.60 -21.54
CA LYS A 7 -6.57 -11.92 -21.37
C LYS A 7 -6.24 -12.47 -19.95
N PRO A 8 -7.10 -13.30 -19.34
CA PRO A 8 -6.90 -13.80 -17.98
C PRO A 8 -5.55 -14.52 -17.77
N SER A 9 -5.10 -15.28 -18.79
CA SER A 9 -3.82 -15.99 -18.77
C SER A 9 -2.61 -15.04 -18.77
N GLU A 10 -2.68 -13.95 -19.54
CA GLU A 10 -1.59 -12.98 -19.66
C GLU A 10 -1.53 -12.05 -18.43
N ARG A 11 -2.68 -11.83 -17.77
CA ARG A 11 -2.77 -11.05 -16.54
C ARG A 11 -1.99 -11.69 -15.39
N ALA A 12 -2.11 -13.00 -15.21
CA ALA A 12 -1.42 -13.72 -14.14
C ALA A 12 0.12 -13.64 -14.31
N GLU A 13 0.60 -13.82 -15.54
CA GLU A 13 2.03 -13.77 -15.86
C GLU A 13 2.60 -12.33 -15.75
N ALA A 14 1.85 -11.33 -16.22
CA ALA A 14 2.21 -9.93 -16.07
C ALA A 14 2.22 -9.49 -14.60
N PHE A 15 1.24 -9.95 -13.81
CA PHE A 15 1.19 -9.69 -12.38
C PHE A 15 2.35 -10.36 -11.63
N ALA A 16 2.63 -11.64 -11.92
CA ALA A 16 3.78 -12.35 -11.36
C ALA A 16 5.10 -11.62 -11.67
N SER A 17 5.28 -11.16 -12.90
CA SER A 17 6.45 -10.37 -13.31
C SER A 17 6.54 -9.01 -12.62
N PHE A 18 5.38 -8.38 -12.35
CA PHE A 18 5.30 -7.09 -11.65
C PHE A 18 5.67 -7.22 -10.17
N VAL A 19 5.14 -8.23 -9.48
CA VAL A 19 5.43 -8.47 -8.05
C VAL A 19 6.81 -9.09 -7.81
N ALA A 20 7.38 -9.79 -8.80
CA ALA A 20 8.73 -10.35 -8.71
C ALA A 20 9.82 -9.27 -8.56
N LYS A 21 9.58 -8.06 -9.06
CA LYS A 21 10.49 -6.92 -8.87
C LYS A 21 10.09 -6.16 -7.61
N PRO A 22 11.01 -5.93 -6.64
CA PRO A 22 10.70 -5.12 -5.47
C PRO A 22 10.37 -3.69 -5.91
N GLN A 23 9.12 -3.29 -5.68
CA GLN A 23 8.65 -1.93 -5.99
C GLN A 23 8.99 -0.96 -4.86
N ALA A 24 9.03 0.33 -5.18
CA ALA A 24 9.21 1.37 -4.19
C ALA A 24 8.11 1.28 -3.12
N CYS A 25 8.51 1.16 -1.86
CA CYS A 25 7.56 1.08 -0.76
C CYS A 25 6.86 2.44 -0.57
N LEU A 26 5.52 2.44 -0.50
CA LEU A 26 4.73 3.64 -0.23
C LEU A 26 5.03 4.25 1.15
N ARG A 27 5.72 3.50 2.01
CA ARG A 27 6.27 3.96 3.29
C ARG A 27 7.25 5.14 3.14
N ALA A 28 7.94 5.26 2.00
CA ALA A 28 8.80 6.40 1.68
C ALA A 28 8.03 7.64 1.19
N SER A 29 6.73 7.49 0.90
CA SER A 29 5.89 8.58 0.41
C SER A 29 5.57 9.60 1.53
N PRO A 30 5.42 10.89 1.20
CA PRO A 30 4.92 11.91 2.13
C PRO A 30 3.49 11.64 2.62
N LEU A 31 2.75 10.72 1.99
CA LEU A 31 1.38 10.35 2.38
C LEU A 31 1.24 10.06 3.87
N GLY A 32 2.14 9.25 4.44
CA GLY A 32 2.06 8.94 5.87
C GLY A 32 2.41 10.12 6.76
N LYS A 33 3.63 10.62 6.64
CA LYS A 33 4.22 11.54 7.62
C LYS A 33 3.78 13.00 7.45
N GLN A 34 3.52 13.43 6.22
CA GLN A 34 3.18 14.82 5.90
C GLN A 34 1.67 15.02 5.76
N TYR A 35 0.98 14.07 5.12
CA TYR A 35 -0.44 14.19 4.82
C TYR A 35 -1.36 13.41 5.77
N GLY A 36 -0.80 12.58 6.65
CA GLY A 36 -1.58 11.87 7.67
C GLY A 36 -2.44 10.72 7.10
N TRP A 37 -1.90 9.94 6.17
CA TRP A 37 -2.56 8.74 5.64
C TRP A 37 -1.97 7.45 6.23
N GLY A 38 -2.84 6.53 6.62
CA GLY A 38 -2.51 5.12 6.82
C GLY A 38 -2.50 4.38 5.49
N ILE A 39 -1.45 3.64 5.22
CA ILE A 39 -1.33 2.79 4.04
C ILE A 39 -1.45 1.35 4.52
N HIS A 40 -2.45 0.64 4.04
CA HIS A 40 -2.67 -0.76 4.34
C HIS A 40 -2.39 -1.60 3.10
N HIS A 41 -1.59 -2.64 3.28
CA HIS A 41 -1.28 -3.63 2.26
C HIS A 41 -1.90 -4.96 2.68
N ASP A 42 -2.72 -5.54 1.80
CA ASP A 42 -3.31 -6.87 2.00
C ASP A 42 -2.47 -7.95 1.30
N THR A 43 -2.70 -9.19 1.68
CA THR A 43 -2.14 -10.43 1.11
C THR A 43 -2.39 -10.61 -0.38
N ASP A 44 -3.47 -10.02 -0.91
CA ASP A 44 -3.82 -10.02 -2.34
C ASP A 44 -3.06 -8.93 -3.14
N ALA A 45 -1.99 -8.37 -2.57
CA ALA A 45 -1.23 -7.23 -3.10
C ALA A 45 -2.06 -5.96 -3.36
N LYS A 46 -3.24 -5.86 -2.74
CA LYS A 46 -4.09 -4.67 -2.78
C LYS A 46 -3.59 -3.64 -1.76
N VAL A 47 -3.71 -2.36 -2.13
CA VAL A 47 -3.33 -1.25 -1.27
C VAL A 47 -4.53 -0.34 -1.05
N ALA A 48 -4.83 -0.05 0.21
CA ALA A 48 -5.85 0.89 0.60
C ALA A 48 -5.24 2.08 1.36
N LEU A 49 -5.80 3.26 1.14
CA LEU A 49 -5.43 4.48 1.84
C LEU A 49 -6.54 4.87 2.82
N TYR A 50 -6.17 5.06 4.09
CA TYR A 50 -7.09 5.47 5.15
C TYR A 50 -6.66 6.80 5.74
N GLY A 51 -7.57 7.77 5.82
CA GLY A 51 -7.27 9.05 6.45
C GLY A 51 -7.06 8.89 7.96
N ARG A 52 -6.07 9.57 8.53
CA ARG A 52 -5.89 9.60 9.99
C ARG A 52 -7.11 10.23 10.65
N GLY A 53 -7.84 9.42 11.42
CA GLY A 53 -9.08 9.83 12.09
C GLY A 53 -10.33 9.10 11.62
N THR A 54 -10.25 8.30 10.55
CA THR A 54 -11.37 7.42 10.17
C THR A 54 -11.49 6.23 11.12
N ALA A 55 -12.68 5.62 11.18
CA ALA A 55 -12.94 4.46 12.01
C ALA A 55 -12.10 3.25 11.57
N GLU A 56 -11.89 3.11 10.26
CA GLU A 56 -11.09 2.05 9.63
C GLU A 56 -9.61 2.19 10.00
N TYR A 57 -9.08 3.42 9.99
CA TYR A 57 -7.72 3.68 10.44
C TYR A 57 -7.53 3.26 11.90
N ARG A 58 -8.48 3.63 12.78
CA ARG A 58 -8.43 3.25 14.20
C ARG A 58 -8.52 1.73 14.38
N ARG A 59 -9.43 1.08 13.65
CA ARG A 59 -9.59 -0.38 13.68
C ARG A 59 -8.29 -1.09 13.30
N LEU A 60 -7.63 -0.66 12.23
CA LEU A 60 -6.35 -1.25 11.78
C LEU A 60 -5.18 -0.88 12.70
N ALA A 61 -5.22 0.29 13.34
CA ALA A 61 -4.20 0.70 14.30
C ALA A 61 -4.31 -0.04 15.65
N ASP A 62 -5.52 -0.42 16.05
CA ASP A 62 -5.77 -1.21 17.27
C ASP A 62 -5.65 -2.72 17.03
N ASP A 63 -5.62 -3.16 15.77
CA ASP A 63 -5.49 -4.57 15.42
C ASP A 63 -4.04 -5.04 15.56
N SER A 64 -3.81 -5.95 16.51
CA SER A 64 -2.49 -6.54 16.77
C SER A 64 -2.07 -7.58 15.72
N SER A 65 -2.98 -8.05 14.88
CA SER A 65 -2.65 -8.96 13.77
C SER A 65 -2.01 -8.22 12.60
N VAL A 66 -2.19 -6.90 12.52
CA VAL A 66 -1.62 -6.05 11.48
C VAL A 66 -0.18 -5.70 11.86
N THR A 67 0.76 -6.00 10.97
CA THR A 67 2.14 -5.55 11.14
C THR A 67 2.24 -4.06 10.88
N GLN A 68 2.42 -3.27 11.93
CA GLN A 68 2.48 -1.81 11.84
C GLN A 68 3.93 -1.36 11.60
N ALA A 69 4.17 -0.72 10.45
CA ALA A 69 5.46 -0.14 10.10
C ALA A 69 5.41 1.39 10.11
N MET A 70 6.32 2.03 10.85
CA MET A 70 6.39 3.50 10.95
C MET A 70 6.79 4.14 9.62
N ALA A 71 6.07 5.17 9.15
CA ALA A 71 6.44 5.92 7.94
C ALA A 71 7.92 6.37 7.96
N MET A 72 8.61 6.23 6.82
CA MET A 72 10.02 6.59 6.74
C MET A 72 10.20 8.09 6.97
N ARG A 73 11.33 8.45 7.58
CA ARG A 73 11.70 9.85 7.73
C ARG A 73 12.09 10.38 6.36
N LEU A 74 11.29 11.31 5.82
CA LEU A 74 11.75 12.17 4.74
C LEU A 74 12.88 13.03 5.31
N THR A 75 14.09 12.84 4.79
CA THR A 75 15.21 13.75 5.06
C THR A 75 14.78 15.14 4.60
N ARG A 76 14.85 16.14 5.47
CA ARG A 76 14.57 17.54 5.10
C ARG A 76 15.49 17.91 3.95
N GLN A 77 14.93 18.24 2.78
CA GLN A 77 15.56 19.16 1.85
C GLN A 77 15.43 20.57 2.41
#